data_AF-A0AA43GXB6-F1
#
_entry.id   AF-A0AA43GXB6-F1
#
_cell.length_a   1.000
_cell.length_b   1.000
_cell.length_c   1.000
_cell.angle_alpha   90.00
_cell.angle_beta   90.00
_cell.angle_gamma   90.00
#
_symmetry.space_group_name_H-M   'P 1'
#
loop_
_entity.id
_entity.type
_entity.pdbx_description
1 polymer ?
#
loop_
_entity_poly.entity_id
_entity_poly.type
_entity_poly.pdbx_seq_one_letter_code
_entity_poly.pdbx_strand_id
1 'polypeptide(L)'
;MATTNTAELLETLAAEIGEAVYMDIAKWHLYLSDAKLNTVVAEHMYPLISSKTVNEDRVMAVLESIPVKIGGGRKELPLIDLLPLQCQVNLVDILERYQSEF
;
A
#
# COMPACT_ATOMS: atom_id res chain seq x y z
N MET A 1 9.49 17.98 -20.68
CA MET A 1 8.57 17.46 -19.66
C MET A 1 8.77 15.96 -19.66
N ALA A 2 9.42 15.43 -18.63
CA ALA A 2 9.79 14.02 -18.58
C ALA A 2 8.50 13.20 -18.52
N THR A 3 8.31 12.32 -19.50
CA THR A 3 7.42 11.17 -19.38
C THR A 3 8.03 10.28 -18.31
N THR A 4 7.73 10.53 -17.04
CA THR A 4 8.05 9.59 -15.96
C THR A 4 7.45 8.26 -16.39
N ASN A 5 8.32 7.27 -16.63
CA ASN A 5 7.88 5.98 -17.10
C ASN A 5 6.97 5.40 -16.01
N THR A 6 5.75 4.99 -16.34
CA THR A 6 4.79 4.43 -15.37
C THR A 6 5.42 3.35 -14.49
N ALA A 7 6.38 2.59 -15.03
CA ALA A 7 7.16 1.61 -14.29
C ALA A 7 8.05 2.24 -13.19
N GLU A 8 8.76 3.32 -13.48
CA GLU A 8 9.62 4.03 -12.52
C GLU A 8 8.80 4.64 -11.38
N LEU A 9 7.62 5.20 -11.72
CA LEU A 9 6.68 5.70 -10.72
C LEU A 9 6.18 4.58 -9.81
N LEU A 10 5.79 3.44 -10.38
CA LEU A 10 5.30 2.29 -9.63
C LEU A 10 6.39 1.70 -8.72
N GLU A 11 7.62 1.60 -9.21
CA GLU A 11 8.77 1.15 -8.43
C GLU A 11 9.06 2.10 -7.26
N THR A 12 9.04 3.41 -7.49
CA THR A 12 9.28 4.42 -6.45
C THR A 12 8.17 4.40 -5.40
N LEU A 13 6.91 4.32 -5.85
CA LEU A 13 5.75 4.20 -4.98
C LEU A 13 5.81 2.92 -4.13
N ALA A 14 6.16 1.78 -4.75
CA ALA A 14 6.30 0.51 -4.05
C ALA A 14 7.46 0.53 -3.05
N ALA A 15 8.59 1.18 -3.38
CA ALA A 15 9.71 1.32 -2.45
C ALA A 15 9.27 2.10 -1.20
N GLU A 16 8.64 3.25 -1.40
CA GLU A 16 8.22 4.12 -0.30
C GLU A 16 7.14 3.50 0.58
N ILE A 17 6.10 2.91 -0.03
CA ILE A 17 5.08 2.14 0.73
C ILE A 17 5.75 1.00 1.51
N GLY A 18 6.73 0.32 0.90
CA GLY A 18 7.46 -0.78 1.49
C GLY A 18 8.19 -0.42 2.78
N GLU A 19 8.75 0.79 2.85
CA GLU A 19 9.52 1.28 3.99
C GLU A 19 8.66 1.99 5.05
N ALA A 20 7.53 2.60 4.65
CA ALA A 20 6.68 3.37 5.56
C ALA A 20 5.55 2.55 6.20
N VAL A 21 5.10 1.49 5.54
CA VAL A 21 3.94 0.69 5.95
C VAL A 21 4.41 -0.68 6.44
N TYR A 22 3.89 -1.10 7.59
CA TYR A 22 4.18 -2.41 8.16
C TYR A 22 2.92 -3.07 8.71
N MET A 23 2.93 -4.40 8.70
CA MET A 23 1.96 -5.21 9.42
C MET A 23 2.40 -5.36 10.87
N ASP A 24 1.49 -5.19 11.81
CA ASP A 24 1.74 -5.40 13.23
C ASP A 24 1.31 -6.79 13.66
N ILE A 25 2.28 -7.62 14.02
CA ILE A 25 2.06 -9.00 14.41
C ILE A 25 2.69 -9.20 15.79
N ALA A 26 1.83 -9.18 16.81
CA ALA A 26 2.18 -9.24 18.23
C ALA A 26 3.09 -8.09 18.71
N LYS A 27 4.40 -8.17 18.46
CA LYS A 27 5.38 -7.11 18.79
C LYS A 27 6.36 -6.87 17.64
N TRP A 28 6.06 -7.41 16.47
CA TRP A 28 6.90 -7.31 15.29
C TRP A 28 6.25 -6.37 14.29
N HIS A 29 7.06 -5.45 13.77
CA HIS A 29 6.72 -4.62 12.63
C HIS A 29 7.29 -5.30 11.40
N LEU A 30 6.44 -5.99 10.66
CA LEU A 30 6.82 -6.63 9.40
C LEU A 30 6.51 -5.67 8.26
N TYR A 31 7.54 -4.95 7.80
CA TYR A 31 7.42 -3.99 6.71
C TYR A 31 6.93 -4.64 5.43
N LEU A 32 6.17 -3.89 4.62
CA LEU A 32 5.60 -4.44 3.38
C LEU A 32 6.69 -4.82 2.36
N SER A 33 7.87 -4.19 2.42
CA SER A 33 9.06 -4.58 1.66
C SER A 33 9.53 -5.99 2.04
N ASP A 34 9.67 -6.28 3.34
CA ASP A 34 10.05 -7.59 3.86
C ASP A 34 8.97 -8.66 3.58
N ALA A 35 7.69 -8.25 3.64
CA ALA A 35 6.55 -9.12 3.32
C ALA A 35 6.36 -9.37 1.81
N LYS A 36 7.09 -8.65 0.94
CA LYS A 36 6.90 -8.64 -0.52
C LYS A 36 5.48 -8.27 -0.95
N LEU A 37 4.82 -7.41 -0.17
CA LEU A 37 3.47 -6.92 -0.43
C LEU A 37 3.47 -5.50 -1.00
N ASN A 38 4.60 -4.79 -0.92
CA ASN A 38 4.71 -3.41 -1.34
C ASN A 38 4.38 -3.18 -2.82
N THR A 39 4.88 -4.03 -3.73
CA THR A 39 4.52 -3.95 -5.16
C THR A 39 3.04 -4.22 -5.39
N VAL A 40 2.48 -5.23 -4.72
CA VAL A 40 1.05 -5.57 -4.82
C VAL A 40 0.20 -4.38 -4.37
N VAL A 41 0.53 -3.78 -3.23
CA VAL A 41 -0.20 -2.60 -2.73
C VAL A 41 -0.07 -1.43 -3.71
N ALA A 42 1.13 -1.14 -4.21
CA ALA A 42 1.33 -0.05 -5.17
C ALA A 42 0.51 -0.24 -6.45
N GLU A 43 0.48 -1.46 -7.01
CA GLU A 43 -0.32 -1.80 -8.20
C GLU A 43 -1.83 -1.61 -7.95
N HIS A 44 -2.32 -2.05 -6.80
CA HIS A 44 -3.72 -1.89 -6.42
C HIS A 44 -4.11 -0.43 -6.15
N MET A 45 -3.16 0.41 -5.69
CA MET A 45 -3.39 1.83 -5.43
C MET A 45 -3.25 2.70 -6.68
N TYR A 46 -2.46 2.28 -7.67
CA TYR A 46 -2.18 3.04 -8.88
C TYR A 46 -3.44 3.56 -9.61
N PRO A 47 -4.53 2.77 -9.76
CA PRO A 47 -5.78 3.28 -10.32
C PRO A 47 -6.29 4.53 -9.61
N LEU A 48 -6.23 4.59 -8.28
CA LEU A 48 -6.73 5.73 -7.50
C LEU A 48 -5.93 7.01 -7.75
N ILE A 49 -4.60 6.87 -7.90
CA ILE A 49 -3.68 7.96 -8.25
C ILE A 49 -4.02 8.45 -9.66
N SER A 50 -4.06 7.53 -10.64
CA SER A 50 -4.28 7.86 -12.05
C SER A 50 -5.65 8.52 -12.32
N SER A 51 -6.69 8.17 -11.55
CA SER A 51 -8.01 8.76 -11.64
C SER A 51 -8.20 10.02 -10.80
N LYS A 52 -7.18 10.45 -10.05
CA LYS A 52 -7.25 11.56 -9.08
C LYS A 52 -8.40 11.42 -8.08
N THR A 53 -8.57 10.21 -7.55
CA THR A 53 -9.61 9.89 -6.58
C THR A 53 -9.08 9.24 -5.31
N VAL A 54 -7.85 9.55 -4.93
CA VAL A 54 -7.30 9.15 -3.63
C VAL A 54 -8.12 9.84 -2.53
N ASN A 55 -8.64 9.05 -1.60
CA ASN A 55 -9.21 9.48 -0.33
C ASN A 55 -9.18 8.29 0.64
N GLU A 56 -9.39 8.57 1.93
CA GLU A 56 -9.33 7.57 2.99
C GLU A 56 -10.22 6.35 2.71
N ASP A 57 -11.51 6.55 2.47
CA ASP A 57 -12.48 5.46 2.24
C ASP A 57 -12.07 4.51 1.10
N ARG A 58 -11.56 5.06 -0.01
CA ARG A 58 -11.12 4.27 -1.17
C ARG A 58 -9.82 3.52 -0.89
N VAL A 59 -8.89 4.15 -0.17
CA VAL A 59 -7.65 3.49 0.26
C VAL A 59 -7.97 2.31 1.19
N MET A 60 -8.88 2.51 2.17
CA MET A 60 -9.31 1.43 3.05
C MET A 60 -10.01 0.30 2.30
N ALA A 61 -10.90 0.62 1.36
CA ALA A 61 -11.57 -0.38 0.53
C ALA A 61 -10.57 -1.21 -0.30
N VAL A 62 -9.50 -0.58 -0.81
CA VAL A 62 -8.43 -1.30 -1.51
C VAL A 62 -7.65 -2.19 -0.55
N LEU A 63 -7.27 -1.70 0.63
CA LEU A 63 -6.57 -2.52 1.64
C LEU A 63 -7.41 -3.71 2.12
N GLU A 64 -8.73 -3.53 2.25
CA GLU A 64 -9.67 -4.60 2.60
C GLU A 64 -9.74 -5.67 1.51
N SER A 65 -9.58 -5.29 0.24
CA SER A 65 -9.65 -6.21 -0.90
C SER A 65 -8.41 -7.09 -1.09
N ILE A 66 -7.30 -6.83 -0.38
CA ILE A 66 -6.03 -7.57 -0.54
C ILE A 66 -5.95 -8.69 0.50
N PRO A 67 -6.11 -9.97 0.11
CA PRO A 67 -6.01 -11.09 1.04
C PRO A 67 -4.54 -11.44 1.34
N VAL A 68 -4.21 -11.57 2.62
CA VAL A 68 -2.90 -12.00 3.12
C VAL A 68 -3.01 -13.39 3.72
N LYS A 69 -2.21 -14.32 3.20
CA LYS A 69 -2.13 -15.70 3.68
C LYS A 69 -1.29 -15.81 4.95
N ILE A 70 -1.88 -16.35 6.01
CA ILE A 70 -1.23 -16.53 7.32
C ILE A 70 -1.20 -18.02 7.71
N GLY A 71 -0.20 -18.40 8.52
CA GLY A 71 -0.08 -19.76 9.08
C GLY A 71 0.16 -20.85 8.03
N GLY A 72 0.91 -20.52 6.97
CA GLY A 72 1.15 -21.43 5.83
C GLY A 72 -0.05 -21.55 4.90
N GLY A 73 -0.91 -20.54 4.82
CA GLY A 73 -2.11 -20.53 3.97
C GLY A 73 -3.33 -21.21 4.60
N ARG A 74 -3.31 -21.48 5.90
CA ARG A 74 -4.47 -22.04 6.63
C ARG A 74 -5.59 -21.04 6.83
N LYS A 75 -5.26 -19.75 6.81
CA LYS A 75 -6.20 -18.64 6.94
C LYS A 75 -5.77 -17.49 6.03
N GLU A 76 -6.75 -16.74 5.54
CA GLU A 76 -6.55 -15.47 4.87
C GLU A 76 -7.20 -14.36 5.71
N LEU A 77 -6.52 -13.22 5.79
CA LEU A 77 -7.03 -12.00 6.42
C LEU A 77 -6.85 -10.84 5.43
N PRO A 78 -7.80 -9.91 5.35
CA PRO A 78 -7.61 -8.63 4.69
C PRO A 78 -6.33 -7.93 5.16
N LEU A 79 -5.60 -7.25 4.27
CA LEU A 79 -4.40 -6.52 4.65
C LEU A 79 -4.72 -5.42 5.68
N ILE A 80 -5.88 -4.77 5.57
CA ILE A 80 -6.32 -3.73 6.52
C ILE A 80 -6.35 -4.23 7.98
N ASP A 81 -6.69 -5.50 8.21
CA ASP A 81 -6.76 -6.11 9.56
C ASP A 81 -5.39 -6.33 10.19
N LEU A 82 -4.32 -6.20 9.41
CA LEU A 82 -2.93 -6.42 9.83
C LEU A 82 -2.16 -5.10 9.99
N LEU A 83 -2.73 -3.97 9.57
CA LEU A 83 -2.06 -2.67 9.59
C LEU A 83 -2.50 -1.81 10.79
N PRO A 84 -1.56 -1.22 11.56
CA PRO A 84 -1.90 -0.18 12.52
C PRO A 84 -2.58 1.02 11.84
N LEU A 85 -3.44 1.72 12.58
CA LEU A 85 -4.12 2.92 12.08
C LEU A 85 -3.12 3.97 11.55
N GLN A 86 -1.97 4.15 12.22
CA GLN A 86 -0.94 5.09 11.76
C GLN A 86 -0.41 4.74 10.36
N CYS A 87 -0.25 3.46 10.05
CA CYS A 87 0.19 3.03 8.72
C CYS A 87 -0.86 3.29 7.66
N GLN A 88 -2.14 3.21 8.02
CA GLN A 88 -3.25 3.54 7.12
C GLN A 88 -3.26 5.04 6.79
N VAL A 89 -3.09 5.91 7.80
CA VAL A 89 -2.97 7.37 7.62
C VAL A 89 -1.75 7.71 6.77
N ASN A 90 -0.58 7.16 7.10
CA ASN A 90 0.65 7.39 6.33
C ASN A 90 0.49 6.98 4.86
N LEU A 91 -0.22 5.87 4.59
CA LEU A 91 -0.46 5.43 3.24
C LEU A 91 -1.33 6.43 2.46
N VAL A 92 -2.38 6.97 3.08
CA VAL A 92 -3.20 8.02 2.45
C VAL A 92 -2.33 9.24 2.11
N ASP A 93 -1.52 9.73 3.06
CA ASP A 93 -0.63 10.88 2.86
C ASP A 93 0.36 10.67 1.70
N ILE A 94 0.97 9.47 1.62
CA ILE A 94 1.84 9.08 0.50
C ILE A 94 1.05 9.18 -0.80
N LEU A 95 -0.12 8.52 -0.90
CA LEU A 95 -0.90 8.46 -2.13
C LEU A 95 -1.41 9.85 -2.58
N GLU A 96 -1.78 10.73 -1.66
CA GLU A 96 -2.19 12.11 -1.96
C GLU A 96 -1.04 12.93 -2.55
N ARG A 97 0.18 12.75 -2.03
CA ARG A 97 1.38 13.38 -2.58
C ARG A 97 1.66 12.91 -4.00
N TYR A 98 1.64 11.60 -4.24
CA TYR A 98 1.83 11.06 -5.60
C TYR A 98 0.73 11.51 -6.56
N GLN A 99 -0.53 11.63 -6.12
CA GLN A 99 -1.61 12.17 -6.95
C GLN A 99 -1.36 13.63 -7.35
N SER A 100 -0.81 14.44 -6.44
CA SER A 100 -0.52 15.85 -6.68
C SER A 100 0.62 16.05 -7.68
N GLU A 101 1.55 15.09 -7.74
CA GLU A 101 2.68 15.07 -8.68
C GLU A 101 2.31 14.45 -10.06
N PHE A 102 1.14 13.81 -10.18
CA PHE A 102 0.61 13.17 -11.39
C PHE A 102 -0.19 14.12 -12.28
#